data_AF-A0A1W9M258-F1
#
_entry.id   AF-A0A1W9M258-F1
#
_cell.length_a   1.000
_cell.length_b   1.000
_cell.length_c   1.000
_cell.angle_alpha   90.00
_cell.angle_beta   90.00
_cell.angle_gamma   90.00
#
_symmetry.space_group_name_H-M   'P 1'
#
loop_
_entity.id
_entity.type
_entity.pdbx_description
1 polymer ?
#
loop_
_entity_poly.entity_id
_entity_poly.type
_entity_poly.pdbx_seq_one_letter_code
_entity_poly.pdbx_strand_id
1 'polypeptide(L)' 'MQVTITLPDILPKERVSQLIKKMEEFFTKEGISAEIQRDMLSDDPWEHLNIDEIAVDAGIEDFAENHDHYLYGIPKR' A
#
# COMPACT_ATOMS: atom_id res chain seq x y z
N MET A 1 1.31 20.31 18.24
CA MET A 1 0.02 19.66 17.91
C MET A 1 0.17 19.03 16.55
N GLN A 2 -0.30 17.79 16.38
CA GLN A 2 -0.36 17.12 15.08
C GLN A 2 -1.82 17.08 14.64
N VAL A 3 -2.07 17.36 13.35
CA VAL A 3 -3.41 17.32 12.76
C VAL A 3 -3.37 16.30 11.63
N THR A 4 -4.19 15.26 11.76
CA THR A 4 -4.34 14.22 10.74
C THR A 4 -5.58 14.53 9.91
N ILE A 5 -5.42 14.57 8.59
CA ILE A 5 -6.51 14.82 7.65
C ILE A 5 -6.70 13.57 6.80
N THR A 6 -7.84 12.90 6.95
CA THR A 6 -8.21 11.74 6.13
C THR A 6 -8.93 12.20 4.88
N LEU A 7 -8.34 11.92 3.72
CA LEU A 7 -8.95 12.19 2.42
C LEU A 7 -9.58 10.90 1.87
N PRO A 8 -10.74 10.98 1.18
CA PRO A 8 -11.33 9.80 0.56
C PRO A 8 -10.54 9.36 -0.68
N ASP A 9 -10.31 8.05 -0.83
CA ASP A 9 -9.50 7.43 -1.91
C ASP A 9 -10.07 7.62 -3.32
N ILE A 10 -11.32 8.08 -3.46
CA ILE A 10 -11.94 8.37 -4.75
C ILE A 10 -11.39 9.63 -5.43
N LEU A 11 -10.55 10.42 -4.74
CA LEU A 11 -10.05 11.67 -5.28
C LEU A 11 -8.87 11.42 -6.24
N PRO A 12 -8.92 11.93 -7.49
CA PRO A 12 -7.80 11.85 -8.41
C PRO A 12 -6.51 12.44 -7.81
N LYS A 13 -5.36 11.80 -8.06
CA LYS A 13 -4.03 12.24 -7.55
C LYS A 13 -3.74 13.72 -7.83
N GLU A 14 -4.21 14.24 -8.97
CA GLU A 14 -4.08 15.65 -9.36
C GLU A 14 -4.86 16.59 -8.43
N ARG A 15 -6.08 16.22 -8.03
CA ARG A 15 -6.92 17.00 -7.11
C ARG A 15 -6.32 17.02 -5.71
N VAL A 16 -5.80 15.88 -5.25
CA VAL A 16 -5.09 15.76 -3.97
C VAL A 16 -3.86 16.68 -3.96
N SER A 17 -3.06 16.64 -5.03
CA SER A 17 -1.87 17.50 -5.16
C SER A 17 -2.21 19.00 -5.15
N GLN A 18 -3.30 19.40 -5.82
CA GLN A 18 -3.78 20.79 -5.80
C GLN A 18 -4.26 21.24 -4.42
N LEU A 19 -4.95 20.36 -3.69
CA LEU A 19 -5.40 20.62 -2.32
C LEU A 19 -4.21 20.84 -1.38
N ILE A 20 -3.20 19.98 -1.45
CA ILE A 20 -2.00 20.10 -0.62
C ILE A 20 -1.28 21.41 -0.91
N LYS A 21 -1.12 21.77 -2.19
CA LYS A 21 -0.52 23.05 -2.58
C LYS A 21 -1.27 24.26 -2.01
N LYS A 22 -2.61 24.24 -2.06
CA LYS A 22 -3.43 25.31 -1.44
C LYS A 22 -3.25 25.39 0.07
N MET A 23 -3.08 24.25 0.74
CA MET A 23 -2.81 24.21 2.17
C MET A 23 -1.43 24.79 2.50
N GLU A 24 -0.38 24.42 1.75
CA GLU A 24 0.96 24.99 1.90
C GLU A 24 0.95 26.52 1.72
N GLU A 25 0.26 27.00 0.69
CA GLU A 25 0.10 28.44 0.44
C GLU A 25 -0.65 29.14 1.60
N PHE A 26 -1.70 28.52 2.13
CA PHE A 26 -2.45 29.04 3.28
C PHE A 26 -1.58 29.12 4.54
N PHE A 27 -0.85 28.06 4.88
CA PHE A 27 0.01 28.05 6.06
C PHE A 27 1.17 29.06 5.94
N THR A 28 1.75 29.19 4.74
CA THR A 28 2.78 30.20 4.47
C THR A 28 2.24 31.61 4.66
N LYS A 29 1.02 31.89 4.19
CA LYS A 29 0.37 33.19 4.33
C LYS A 29 0.08 33.54 5.79
N GLU A 30 -0.35 32.56 6.57
CA GLU A 30 -0.65 32.74 8.01
C GLU A 30 0.61 32.68 8.89
N GLY A 31 1.81 32.51 8.30
CA GLY A 31 3.08 32.45 9.04
C GLY A 31 3.25 31.18 9.89
N ILE A 32 2.49 30.13 9.57
CA ILE A 32 2.52 28.85 10.28
C ILE A 32 3.54 27.95 9.59
N SER A 33 4.62 27.61 10.29
CA SER A 33 5.57 26.59 9.84
C SER A 33 4.97 25.21 10.13
N ALA A 34 4.37 24.60 9.11
CA ALA A 34 3.81 23.26 9.16
C ALA A 34 4.51 22.36 8.14
N GLU A 35 4.94 21.18 8.56
CA GLU A 35 5.50 20.15 7.70
C GLU A 35 4.39 19.18 7.31
N ILE A 36 4.09 19.08 6.01
CA ILE A 36 3.04 18.17 5.51
C ILE A 36 3.68 16.83 5.16
N GLN A 37 3.52 15.86 6.05
CA GLN A 37 3.91 14.48 5.80
C GLN A 37 2.78 13.75 5.07
N ARG A 38 3.13 13.08 3.97
CA ARG A 38 2.20 12.27 3.19
C ARG A 38 2.47 10.81 3.49
N ASP A 39 1.54 10.15 4.14
CA ASP A 39 1.42 8.70 4.02
C ASP A 39 0.78 8.43 2.66
N MET A 40 1.61 8.36 1.62
CA MET A 40 1.13 7.83 0.35
C MET A 40 0.91 6.34 0.55
N LEU A 41 -0.36 5.96 0.71
CA LEU A 41 -0.77 4.61 0.36
C LEU A 41 -0.32 4.41 -1.08
N SER A 42 0.71 3.60 -1.26
CA SER A 42 1.10 3.11 -2.58
C SER A 42 -0.16 2.63 -3.30
N ASP A 43 -0.36 3.15 -4.52
CA ASP A 43 -1.47 2.75 -5.40
C ASP A 43 -1.28 1.32 -5.92
N ASP A 44 -0.14 0.69 -5.61
CA ASP A 44 0.11 -0.72 -5.89
C ASP A 44 -0.48 -1.58 -4.76
N PRO A 45 -1.54 -2.37 -5.04
CA PRO A 45 -2.13 -3.28 -4.06
C PRO A 45 -1.13 -4.33 -3.53
N TRP A 46 -0.04 -4.58 -4.25
CA TRP A 46 1.00 -5.53 -3.86
C TRP A 46 1.93 -4.98 -2.77
N GLU A 47 2.06 -3.67 -2.61
CA GLU A 47 3.01 -3.05 -1.65
C GLU A 47 2.57 -3.18 -0.19
N HIS A 48 1.26 -3.39 0.05
CA HIS A 48 0.73 -3.65 1.40
C HIS A 48 0.33 -5.12 1.60
N LEU A 49 0.66 -6.01 0.66
CA LEU A 49 0.33 -7.42 0.76
C LEU A 49 1.29 -8.12 1.72
N ASN A 50 0.83 -8.41 2.92
CA ASN A 50 1.58 -9.24 3.86
C ASN A 50 1.38 -10.73 3.52
N ILE A 51 2.30 -11.31 2.73
CA ILE A 51 2.24 -12.72 2.32
C ILE A 51 2.24 -13.64 3.55
N ASP A 52 2.94 -13.29 4.63
CA ASP A 52 3.04 -14.13 5.82
C ASP A 52 1.71 -14.25 6.59
N GLU A 53 0.81 -13.28 6.44
CA GLU A 53 -0.54 -13.32 7.04
C GLU A 53 -1.53 -14.15 6.22
N ILE A 54 -1.30 -14.30 4.91
CA ILE A 54 -2.24 -14.94 3.98
C ILE A 54 -1.76 -16.30 3.46
N ALA A 55 -0.45 -16.56 3.54
CA ALA A 55 0.13 -17.83 3.14
C ALA A 55 -0.05 -18.86 4.25
N VAL A 56 -0.55 -20.03 3.86
CA VAL A 56 -0.61 -21.19 4.74
C VAL A 56 0.55 -22.10 4.37
N ASP A 57 1.43 -22.37 5.33
CA ASP A 57 2.48 -23.38 5.14
C ASP A 57 1.84 -24.77 5.00
N ALA A 58 2.02 -25.37 3.83
CA ALA A 58 1.55 -26.71 3.54
C ALA A 58 2.42 -27.80 4.21
N GLY A 59 3.61 -27.45 4.72
CA GLY A 59 4.58 -28.39 5.29
C GLY A 59 5.21 -29.32 4.25
N ILE A 60 5.14 -28.96 2.97
CA ILE A 60 5.64 -29.75 1.84
C ILE A 60 6.86 -29.02 1.25
N GLU A 61 8.05 -29.52 1.56
CA GLU A 61 9.33 -28.88 1.20
C GLU A 61 9.54 -28.76 -0.32
N ASP A 62 9.08 -29.74 -1.10
CA ASP A 62 9.25 -29.79 -2.55
C ASP A 62 7.98 -29.35 -3.32
N PHE A 63 7.06 -28.65 -2.66
CA PHE A 63 5.78 -28.26 -3.27
C PHE A 63 5.98 -27.35 -4.48
N ALA A 64 6.92 -26.41 -4.43
CA ALA A 64 7.18 -25.50 -5.55
C ALA A 64 7.66 -26.27 -6.80
N GLU A 65 8.52 -27.27 -6.60
CA GLU A 65 9.11 -28.07 -7.68
C GLU A 65 8.12 -29.11 -8.22
N ASN A 66 7.29 -29.69 -7.35
CA ASN A 66 6.37 -30.77 -7.66
C ASN A 66 4.89 -30.35 -7.53
N HIS A 67 4.55 -29.08 -7.75
CA HIS A 67 3.18 -28.59 -7.55
C HIS A 67 2.14 -29.39 -8.33
N ASP A 68 2.46 -29.78 -9.57
CA ASP A 68 1.55 -30.59 -10.39
C ASP A 68 1.28 -31.98 -9.79
N HIS A 69 2.26 -32.58 -9.11
CA HIS A 69 2.06 -33.86 -8.40
C HIS A 69 1.01 -33.71 -7.30
N TYR A 70 1.10 -32.64 -6.52
CA TYR A 70 0.20 -32.40 -5.39
C TYR A 70 -1.17 -31.88 -5.83
N LEU A 71 -1.24 -31.12 -6.93
CA LEU A 71 -2.50 -30.55 -7.44
C LEU A 71 -3.27 -31.53 -8.34
N TYR A 72 -2.57 -32.33 -9.15
CA TYR A 72 -3.17 -33.14 -10.21
C TYR A 72 -2.83 -34.63 -10.14
N GLY A 73 -1.96 -35.05 -9.20
CA GLY A 73 -1.60 -36.45 -9.02
C GLY A 73 -0.64 -36.99 -10.08
N ILE A 74 0.04 -36.14 -10.85
CA ILE A 74 1.03 -36.61 -11.83
C ILE A 74 2.31 -37.11 -11.14
N PRO A 75 3.13 -37.98 -11.76
CA PRO A 75 4.40 -38.41 -11.20
C PRO A 75 5.35 -37.21 -10.95
N LYS A 76 6.08 -37.25 -9.84
CA LYS A 76 7.13 -36.26 -9.53
C LYS A 76 8.22 -36.28 -10.61
N ARG A 77 8.81 -35.10 -10.86
CA ARG A 77 9.91 -34.94 -11.82
C ARG A 77 11.27 -35.31 -11.22
#